data_AF-A0A955WTT6-F1
#
_entry.id   AF-A0A955WTT6-F1
#
_cell.length_a   1.000
_cell.length_b   1.000
_cell.length_c   1.000
_cell.angle_alpha   90.00
_cell.angle_beta   90.00
_cell.angle_gamma   90.00
#
_symmetry.space_group_name_H-M   'P 1'
#
loop_
_entity.id
_entity.type
_entity.pdbx_description
1 polymer ?
#
loop_
_entity_poly.entity_id
_entity_poly.type
_entity_poly.pdbx_seq_one_letter_code
_entity_poly.pdbx_strand_id
1 'polypeptide(L)'
;GLIRVDADEVTYPAHVILRFRLETALIDGRLQVADLPGAWREAMRTTVGVENPDDKDGVLQDVHWMEGLLGYFPTYTLGAMMAAQLFDAACTQVPGILPGVAKGDFTPLLGWLRTNVHGHGSRLTTDELMTQATGRPLDAAVFKAHLKRRYLDG
;
A
#
# COMPACT_ATOMS: atom_id res chain seq x y z
N GLY A 1 4.64 11.01 -8.64
CA GLY A 1 4.44 12.49 -8.64
C GLY A 1 5.04 13.07 -7.37
N LEU A 2 4.91 14.38 -7.12
CA LEU A 2 5.40 15.00 -5.88
C LEU A 2 4.52 14.64 -4.66
N ILE A 3 3.21 14.68 -4.86
CA ILE A 3 2.19 14.53 -3.82
C ILE A 3 1.77 13.07 -3.72
N ARG A 4 1.83 12.50 -2.50
CA ARG A 4 1.51 11.08 -2.25
C ARG A 4 0.08 10.72 -2.64
N VAL A 5 -0.91 11.56 -2.33
CA VAL A 5 -2.32 11.26 -2.62
C VAL A 5 -2.64 11.21 -4.11
N ASP A 6 -1.79 11.82 -4.94
CA ASP A 6 -1.91 11.85 -6.40
C ASP A 6 -0.93 10.88 -7.09
N ALA A 7 -0.17 10.09 -6.33
CA ALA A 7 0.80 9.16 -6.89
C ALA A 7 0.11 7.97 -7.57
N ASP A 8 0.67 7.54 -8.70
CA ASP A 8 0.21 6.37 -9.43
C ASP A 8 0.51 5.06 -8.66
N GLU A 9 -0.13 3.97 -9.07
CA GLU A 9 -0.04 2.65 -8.42
C GLU A 9 1.41 2.13 -8.29
N VAL A 10 2.31 2.51 -9.21
CA VAL A 10 3.71 2.06 -9.23
C VAL A 10 4.57 2.89 -8.28
N THR A 11 4.38 4.22 -8.27
CA THR A 11 5.21 5.11 -7.44
C THR A 11 4.67 5.29 -6.02
N TYR A 12 3.38 5.05 -5.78
CA TYR A 12 2.75 5.24 -4.47
C TYR A 12 3.47 4.51 -3.30
N PRO A 13 3.91 3.23 -3.41
CA PRO A 13 4.64 2.57 -2.35
C PRO A 13 5.96 3.27 -1.96
N ALA A 14 6.62 3.94 -2.90
CA ALA A 14 7.85 4.69 -2.62
C ALA A 14 7.59 5.85 -1.64
N HIS A 15 6.46 6.54 -1.78
CA HIS A 15 6.03 7.60 -0.86
C HIS A 15 5.76 7.08 0.55
N VAL A 16 5.24 5.86 0.68
CA VAL A 16 5.01 5.23 1.99
C VAL A 16 6.32 4.78 2.62
N ILE A 17 7.21 4.14 1.85
CA ILE A 17 8.49 3.63 2.33
C ILE A 17 9.37 4.75 2.90
N LEU A 18 9.41 5.92 2.23
CA LEU A 18 10.21 7.04 2.73
C LEU A 18 9.69 7.55 4.09
N ARG A 19 8.36 7.66 4.26
CA ARG A 19 7.75 8.09 5.53
C ARG A 19 8.03 7.09 6.64
N PHE A 20 7.86 5.79 6.37
CA PHE A 20 8.19 4.74 7.32
C PHE A 20 9.66 4.81 7.78
N ARG A 21 10.60 5.03 6.85
CA ARG A 21 12.03 5.16 7.18
C ARG A 21 12.32 6.39 8.03
N LEU A 22 11.68 7.52 7.72
CA LEU A 22 11.81 8.76 8.50
C LEU A 22 11.21 8.59 9.90
N GLU A 23 10.03 7.98 10.03
CA GLU A 23 9.40 7.65 11.31
C GLU A 23 10.32 6.75 12.16
N THR A 24 10.88 5.70 11.57
CA THR A 24 11.81 4.80 12.26
C THR A 24 13.05 5.56 12.75
N ALA A 25 13.62 6.44 11.92
CA ALA A 25 14.78 7.24 12.31
C ALA A 25 14.47 8.25 13.43
N LEU A 26 13.27 8.85 13.43
CA LEU A 26 12.79 9.74 14.50
C LEU A 26 12.63 8.96 15.83
N ILE A 27 11.96 7.81 15.78
CA ILE A 27 11.69 6.97 16.96
C ILE A 27 12.99 6.43 17.58
N ASP A 28 13.93 5.99 16.74
CA ASP A 28 15.22 5.46 17.21
C ASP A 28 16.23 6.56 17.59
N GLY A 29 15.85 7.84 17.51
CA GLY A 29 16.71 8.99 17.83
C GLY A 29 17.85 9.28 16.83
N ARG A 30 17.85 8.62 15.67
CA ARG A 30 18.84 8.81 14.60
C ARG A 30 18.57 10.04 13.74
N LEU A 31 17.37 10.62 13.82
CA LEU A 31 16.96 11.85 13.16
C LEU A 31 16.32 12.79 14.19
N GLN A 32 16.77 14.04 14.21
CA GLN A 32 16.12 15.08 15.01
C GLN A 32 14.99 15.73 14.18
N VAL A 33 13.92 16.18 14.85
CA VAL A 33 12.78 16.83 14.19
C VAL A 33 13.21 18.05 13.38
N ALA A 34 14.19 18.82 13.87
CA ALA A 34 14.72 20.00 13.17
C ALA A 34 15.37 19.66 11.81
N ASP A 35 15.88 18.44 11.65
CA ASP A 35 16.55 17.98 10.42
C ASP A 35 15.58 17.31 9.43
N LEU A 36 14.33 17.08 9.85
CA LEU A 36 13.32 16.37 9.07
C LEU A 36 13.04 16.98 7.69
N PRO A 37 12.99 18.32 7.51
CA PRO A 37 12.82 18.91 6.18
C PRO A 37 13.96 18.55 5.21
N GLY A 38 15.20 18.54 5.71
CA GLY A 38 16.37 18.15 4.92
C GLY A 38 16.38 16.67 4.57
N ALA A 39 16.11 15.82 5.56
CA ALA A 39 16.01 14.36 5.38
C ALA A 39 14.88 13.99 4.41
N TRP A 40 13.75 14.70 4.46
CA TRP A 40 12.64 14.52 3.52
C TRP A 40 13.04 14.78 2.07
N ARG A 41 13.65 15.94 1.80
CA ARG A 41 14.08 16.30 0.43
C ARG A 41 15.02 15.26 -0.15
N GLU A 42 16.00 14.81 0.64
CA GLU A 42 16.92 13.76 0.21
C GLU A 42 16.21 12.42 -0.02
N ALA A 43 15.28 12.04 0.85
CA ALA A 43 14.52 10.80 0.69
C ALA A 43 13.60 10.81 -0.54
N MET A 44 12.93 11.95 -0.83
CA MET A 44 12.12 12.13 -2.04
C MET A 44 12.99 12.02 -3.30
N ARG A 45 14.14 12.71 -3.32
CA ARG A 45 15.08 12.67 -4.45
C ARG A 45 15.60 11.26 -4.72
N THR A 46 15.98 10.53 -3.68
CA THR A 46 16.59 9.19 -3.81
C THR A 46 15.60 8.05 -4.01
N THR A 47 14.38 8.18 -3.48
CA THR A 47 13.39 7.09 -3.50
C THR A 47 12.34 7.28 -4.60
N VAL A 48 11.88 8.51 -4.83
CA VAL A 48 10.84 8.84 -5.81
C VAL A 48 11.43 9.49 -7.07
N GLY A 49 12.58 10.15 -6.96
CA GLY A 49 13.24 10.82 -8.09
C GLY A 49 12.73 12.24 -8.35
N VAL A 50 12.13 12.89 -7.36
CA VAL A 50 11.57 14.25 -7.47
C VAL A 50 12.15 15.17 -6.40
N GLU A 51 12.24 16.46 -6.72
CA GLU A 51 12.71 17.51 -5.82
C GLU A 51 11.52 18.34 -5.31
N ASN A 52 11.49 18.62 -4.00
CA ASN A 52 10.42 19.40 -3.39
C ASN A 52 10.73 20.91 -3.55
N PRO A 53 9.79 21.73 -4.06
CA PRO A 53 10.01 23.16 -4.23
C PRO A 53 9.95 23.94 -2.90
N ASP A 54 9.20 23.42 -1.93
CA ASP A 54 8.99 24.00 -0.60
C ASP A 54 8.60 22.90 0.41
N ASP A 55 8.49 23.28 1.68
CA ASP A 55 8.07 22.36 2.75
C ASP A 55 6.57 22.10 2.75
N LYS A 56 5.74 22.97 2.15
CA LYS A 56 4.28 22.83 2.06
C LYS A 56 3.90 21.62 1.20
N ASP A 57 4.50 21.51 0.03
CA ASP A 57 4.42 20.34 -0.87
C ASP A 57 5.55 19.31 -0.59
N GLY A 58 6.25 19.52 0.53
CA GLY A 58 7.32 18.69 1.06
C GLY A 58 6.89 17.93 2.31
N VAL A 59 7.65 18.11 3.38
CA VAL A 59 7.46 17.43 4.67
C VAL A 59 6.10 17.70 5.32
N LEU A 60 5.44 18.82 4.98
CA LEU A 60 4.14 19.22 5.53
C LEU A 60 2.95 18.81 4.67
N GLN A 61 3.17 18.04 3.59
CA GLN A 61 2.09 17.68 2.65
C GLN A 61 1.01 16.75 3.25
N ASP A 62 1.32 16.08 4.36
CA ASP A 62 0.45 15.11 5.03
C ASP A 62 0.18 15.52 6.48
N VAL A 63 -1.05 15.35 6.94
CA VAL A 63 -1.49 15.73 8.29
C VAL A 63 -1.07 14.73 9.38
N HIS A 64 -0.72 13.49 9.00
CA HIS A 64 -0.55 12.34 9.90
C HIS A 64 0.38 12.62 11.09
N TRP A 65 1.56 13.20 10.86
CA TRP A 65 2.51 13.47 11.94
C TRP A 65 2.03 14.57 12.89
N MET A 66 1.27 15.54 12.38
CA MET A 66 0.64 16.59 13.19
C MET A 66 -0.48 16.03 14.07
N GLU A 67 -1.17 14.98 13.60
CA GLU A 67 -2.22 14.26 14.34
C GLU A 67 -1.66 13.14 15.25
N GLY A 68 -0.34 12.94 15.29
CA GLY A 68 0.28 11.90 16.09
C GLY A 68 0.14 10.47 15.54
N LEU A 69 -0.23 10.32 14.26
CA LEU A 69 -0.42 9.04 13.57
C LEU A 69 0.93 8.44 13.11
N LEU A 70 1.87 8.27 14.05
CA LEU A 70 3.15 7.60 13.79
C LEU A 70 2.97 6.08 13.60
N GLY A 71 3.65 5.51 12.61
CA GLY A 71 3.52 4.09 12.26
C GLY A 71 2.25 3.78 11.45
N TYR A 72 1.51 4.81 11.02
CA TYR A 72 0.28 4.65 10.25
C TYR A 72 0.56 4.41 8.76
N PHE A 73 1.53 5.11 8.17
CA PHE A 73 1.78 5.06 6.72
C PHE A 73 1.99 3.64 6.14
N PRO A 74 2.71 2.71 6.81
CA PRO A 74 2.88 1.35 6.29
C PRO A 74 1.57 0.65 5.93
N THR A 75 0.46 0.99 6.60
CA THR A 75 -0.86 0.39 6.36
C THR A 75 -1.36 0.61 4.93
N TYR A 76 -1.00 1.72 4.27
CA TYR A 76 -1.42 1.99 2.89
C TYR A 76 -0.81 1.00 1.89
N THR A 77 0.51 0.76 1.98
CA THR A 77 1.19 -0.20 1.09
C THR A 77 0.82 -1.64 1.44
N LEU A 78 0.65 -1.96 2.72
CA LEU A 78 0.12 -3.25 3.15
C LEU A 78 -1.27 -3.50 2.55
N GLY A 79 -2.15 -2.50 2.54
CA GLY A 79 -3.46 -2.58 1.92
C GLY A 79 -3.39 -2.87 0.41
N ALA A 80 -2.52 -2.18 -0.34
CA ALA A 80 -2.31 -2.45 -1.76
C ALA A 80 -1.78 -3.87 -2.02
N MET A 81 -0.84 -4.35 -1.20
CA MET A 81 -0.32 -5.71 -1.27
C MET A 81 -1.41 -6.76 -0.99
N MET A 82 -2.20 -6.56 0.07
CA MET A 82 -3.32 -7.44 0.42
C MET A 82 -4.37 -7.46 -0.68
N ALA A 83 -4.71 -6.30 -1.27
CA ALA A 83 -5.67 -6.21 -2.36
C ALA A 83 -5.24 -7.05 -3.58
N ALA A 84 -3.98 -6.93 -4.01
CA ALA A 84 -3.45 -7.73 -5.12
C ALA A 84 -3.47 -9.22 -4.81
N GLN A 85 -3.06 -9.62 -3.60
CA GLN A 85 -3.01 -11.04 -3.22
C GLN A 85 -4.40 -11.66 -3.04
N LEU A 86 -5.34 -10.93 -2.44
CA LEU A 86 -6.73 -11.36 -2.32
C LEU A 86 -7.38 -11.50 -3.70
N PHE A 87 -7.14 -10.55 -4.62
CA PHE A 87 -7.72 -10.60 -5.96
C PHE A 87 -7.14 -11.75 -6.80
N ASP A 88 -5.84 -12.00 -6.72
CA ASP A 88 -5.16 -13.12 -7.39
C ASP A 88 -5.72 -14.48 -6.89
N ALA A 89 -5.89 -14.63 -5.57
CA ALA A 89 -6.50 -15.81 -4.95
C ALA A 89 -7.97 -15.97 -5.34
N ALA A 90 -8.77 -14.89 -5.28
CA ALA A 90 -10.17 -14.92 -5.64
C ALA A 90 -10.37 -15.37 -7.10
N CYS A 91 -9.63 -14.77 -8.05
CA CYS A 91 -9.71 -15.14 -9.46
C CYS A 91 -9.30 -16.59 -9.74
N THR A 92 -8.33 -17.11 -8.98
CA THR A 92 -7.89 -18.52 -9.07
C THR A 92 -8.97 -19.47 -8.55
N GLN A 93 -9.61 -19.14 -7.42
CA GLN A 93 -10.61 -19.99 -6.77
C GLN A 93 -12.00 -19.88 -7.41
N VAL A 94 -12.31 -18.75 -8.06
CA VAL A 94 -13.60 -18.47 -8.69
C VAL A 94 -13.36 -17.99 -10.12
N PRO A 95 -13.27 -18.91 -11.11
CA PRO A 95 -12.98 -18.59 -12.51
C PRO A 95 -13.99 -17.60 -13.16
N GLY A 96 -15.19 -17.48 -12.59
CA GLY A 96 -16.23 -16.56 -13.07
C GLY A 96 -16.02 -15.08 -12.72
N ILE A 97 -15.03 -14.73 -11.90
CA ILE A 97 -14.82 -13.33 -11.47
C ILE A 97 -14.50 -12.41 -12.64
N LEU A 98 -13.44 -12.70 -13.41
CA LEU A 98 -13.02 -11.81 -14.51
C LEU A 98 -14.10 -11.69 -15.61
N PRO A 99 -14.74 -12.79 -16.07
CA PRO A 99 -15.87 -12.69 -17.00
C PRO A 99 -17.07 -11.91 -16.45
N GLY A 100 -17.35 -12.01 -15.14
CA GLY A 100 -18.41 -11.26 -14.47
C GLY A 100 -18.10 -9.76 -14.45
N VAL A 101 -16.89 -9.38 -14.02
CA VAL A 101 -16.43 -7.98 -13.99
C VAL A 101 -16.54 -7.33 -15.37
N ALA A 102 -16.16 -8.04 -16.44
CA ALA A 102 -16.29 -7.55 -17.81
C ALA A 102 -17.73 -7.23 -18.24
N LYS A 103 -18.72 -7.79 -17.55
CA LYS A 103 -20.16 -7.55 -17.77
C LYS A 103 -20.80 -6.67 -16.69
N GLY A 104 -20.00 -6.13 -15.77
CA GLY A 104 -20.49 -5.36 -14.61
C GLY A 104 -21.10 -6.21 -13.49
N ASP A 105 -20.94 -7.54 -13.53
CA ASP A 105 -21.37 -8.44 -12.46
C ASP A 105 -20.23 -8.68 -11.46
N PHE A 106 -20.32 -8.01 -10.32
CA PHE A 106 -19.37 -8.14 -9.21
C PHE A 106 -19.82 -9.15 -8.15
N THR A 107 -20.97 -9.81 -8.34
CA THR A 107 -21.55 -10.75 -7.37
C THR A 107 -20.57 -11.88 -7.00
N PRO A 108 -19.85 -12.51 -7.95
CA PRO A 108 -18.89 -13.57 -7.62
C PRO A 108 -17.75 -13.09 -6.72
N LEU A 109 -17.17 -11.92 -7.03
CA LEU A 109 -16.08 -11.33 -6.25
C LEU A 109 -16.55 -10.93 -4.85
N LEU A 110 -17.69 -10.24 -4.75
CA LEU A 110 -18.24 -9.83 -3.46
C LEU A 110 -18.63 -11.04 -2.60
N GLY A 111 -19.16 -12.10 -3.19
CA GLY A 111 -19.47 -13.36 -2.50
C GLY A 111 -18.22 -14.01 -1.90
N TRP A 112 -17.14 -14.06 -2.69
CA TRP A 112 -15.85 -14.57 -2.22
C TRP A 112 -15.29 -13.72 -1.08
N LEU A 113 -15.29 -12.38 -1.20
CA LEU A 113 -14.80 -11.48 -0.15
C LEU A 113 -15.64 -11.54 1.13
N ARG A 114 -16.97 -11.67 1.01
CA ARG A 114 -17.85 -11.83 2.19
C ARG A 114 -17.53 -13.10 2.97
N THR A 115 -17.23 -14.18 2.27
CA THR A 115 -16.95 -15.48 2.87
C THR A 115 -15.55 -15.51 3.49
N ASN A 116 -14.54 -15.05 2.76
CA ASN A 116 -13.13 -15.23 3.13
C ASN A 116 -12.50 -14.04 3.86
N VAL A 117 -13.17 -12.88 3.88
CA VAL A 117 -12.64 -11.65 4.50
C VAL A 117 -13.67 -11.03 5.42
N HIS A 118 -14.76 -10.48 4.88
CA HIS A 118 -15.66 -9.61 5.66
C HIS A 118 -16.38 -10.36 6.78
N GLY A 119 -16.79 -11.62 6.54
CA GLY A 119 -17.51 -12.44 7.52
C GLY A 119 -16.69 -12.81 8.75
N HIS A 120 -15.35 -12.69 8.70
CA HIS A 120 -14.48 -12.94 9.85
C HIS A 120 -14.36 -11.73 10.79
N GLY A 121 -14.58 -10.51 10.31
CA GLY A 121 -14.33 -9.29 11.08
C GLY A 121 -12.93 -9.29 11.71
N SER A 122 -12.84 -8.99 13.01
CA SER A 122 -11.58 -9.03 13.78
C SER A 122 -11.34 -10.37 14.50
N ARG A 123 -11.97 -11.47 14.05
CA ARG A 123 -11.77 -12.80 14.66
C ARG A 123 -10.37 -13.36 14.45
N LEU A 124 -9.75 -13.02 13.32
CA LEU A 124 -8.44 -13.50 12.90
C LEU A 124 -7.45 -12.34 12.94
N THR A 125 -6.19 -12.64 13.25
CA THR A 125 -5.09 -11.71 12.94
C THR A 125 -4.99 -11.52 11.43
N THR A 126 -4.35 -10.43 11.00
CA THR A 126 -4.15 -10.16 9.57
C THR A 126 -3.40 -11.29 8.86
N ASP A 127 -2.36 -11.86 9.49
CA ASP A 127 -1.58 -12.95 8.91
C ASP A 127 -2.39 -14.24 8.77
N GLU A 128 -3.21 -14.57 9.78
CA GLU A 128 -4.14 -15.70 9.72
C GLU A 128 -5.19 -15.50 8.64
N LEU A 129 -5.80 -14.32 8.56
CA LEU A 129 -6.81 -13.97 7.55
C LEU A 129 -6.24 -14.11 6.14
N MET A 130 -5.05 -13.53 5.89
CA MET A 130 -4.39 -13.59 4.59
C MET A 130 -3.99 -15.02 4.24
N THR A 131 -3.44 -15.78 5.20
CA THR A 131 -3.05 -17.18 4.98
C THR A 131 -4.26 -18.05 4.71
N GLN A 132 -5.36 -17.89 5.45
CA GLN A 132 -6.57 -18.66 5.26
C GLN A 132 -7.26 -18.33 3.94
N ALA A 133 -7.40 -17.05 3.57
CA ALA A 133 -8.08 -16.64 2.35
C ALA A 133 -7.27 -16.97 1.08
N THR A 134 -5.93 -16.84 1.15
CA THR A 134 -5.06 -16.88 -0.04
C THR A 134 -4.14 -18.10 -0.11
N GLY A 135 -4.12 -18.92 0.95
CA GLY A 135 -3.31 -20.13 1.07
C GLY A 135 -1.85 -19.88 1.48
N ARG A 136 -1.44 -18.63 1.70
CA ARG A 136 -0.06 -18.24 2.06
C ARG A 136 0.01 -16.89 2.78
N PRO A 137 1.08 -16.62 3.53
CA PRO A 137 1.33 -15.31 4.12
C PRO A 137 1.37 -14.18 3.07
N LEU A 138 1.28 -12.93 3.52
CA LEU A 138 1.37 -11.76 2.65
C LEU A 138 2.73 -11.73 1.93
N ASP A 139 2.70 -11.60 0.60
CA ASP A 139 3.89 -11.69 -0.26
C ASP A 139 3.94 -10.53 -1.27
N ALA A 140 4.98 -9.71 -1.15
CA ALA A 140 5.23 -8.59 -2.05
C ALA A 140 5.47 -9.02 -3.52
N ALA A 141 5.83 -10.28 -3.77
CA ALA A 141 5.95 -10.81 -5.13
C ALA A 141 4.63 -10.79 -5.88
N VAL A 142 3.50 -10.99 -5.20
CA VAL A 142 2.16 -10.97 -5.83
C VAL A 142 1.79 -9.56 -6.29
N PHE A 143 2.04 -8.55 -5.45
CA PHE A 143 1.84 -7.15 -5.83
C PHE A 143 2.76 -6.73 -7.00
N LYS A 144 4.04 -7.13 -6.97
CA LYS A 144 4.95 -6.90 -8.10
C LYS A 144 4.48 -7.58 -9.38
N ALA A 145 3.95 -8.80 -9.29
CA ALA A 145 3.41 -9.52 -10.45
C ALA A 145 2.17 -8.82 -11.02
N HIS A 146 1.28 -8.33 -10.16
CA HIS A 146 0.14 -7.49 -10.57
C HIS A 146 0.59 -6.24 -11.35
N LEU A 147 1.55 -5.48 -10.82
CA LEU A 147 2.08 -4.30 -11.51
C LEU A 147 2.69 -4.66 -12.87
N LYS A 148 3.49 -5.74 -12.95
CA LYS A 148 4.07 -6.19 -14.23
C LYS A 148 2.98 -6.54 -15.25
N ARG A 149 1.98 -7.33 -14.84
CA ARG A 149 0.85 -7.70 -15.70
C ARG A 149 0.07 -6.50 -16.21
N ARG A 150 -0.07 -5.44 -15.40
CA ARG A 150 -0.84 -4.25 -15.77
C ARG A 150 -0.08 -3.26 -16.64
N TYR A 151 1.22 -3.13 -16.43
CA TYR A 151 2.02 -2.04 -17.01
C TYR A 151 3.06 -2.49 -18.04
N LEU A 152 3.41 -3.78 -18.09
CA LEU A 152 4.40 -4.34 -19.03
C LEU A 152 3.79 -5.35 -19.99
N ASP A 153 2.79 -6.10 -19.55
CA ASP A 153 2.10 -7.06 -20.41
C ASP A 153 0.94 -6.34 -21.12
N GLY A 154 1.05 -6.22 -22.45
CA GLY A 154 0.02 -5.67 -23.33
C GLY A 154 -0.80 -6.76 -23.99
#